data_AF-A0A0M7BES9-F1
#
_entry.id   AF-A0A0M7BES9-F1
#
_cell.length_a   1.000
_cell.length_b   1.000
_cell.length_c   1.000
_cell.angle_alpha   90.00
_cell.angle_beta   90.00
_cell.angle_gamma   90.00
#
_symmetry.space_group_name_H-M   'P 1'
#
loop_
_entity.id
_entity.type
_entity.pdbx_description
1 polymer ?
#
loop_
_entity_poly.entity_id
_entity_poly.type
_entity_poly.pdbx_seq_one_letter_code
_entity_poly.pdbx_strand_id
1 'polypeptide(L)' 'MVERFNGRIEEVLQSHHFRSGEDLEITLHRYVWLYNQQLPQSALASKAPLQAMKDWHKIKPELFKKQPYYLPGCDI' A
#
# COMPACT_ATOMS: atom_id res chain seq x y z
N MET A 1 10.75 -3.44 -2.72
CA MET A 1 9.41 -2.92 -2.40
C MET A 1 8.85 -3.56 -1.13
N VAL A 2 8.88 -4.89 -1.00
CA VAL A 2 8.38 -5.61 0.19
C VAL A 2 9.19 -5.29 1.46
N GLU A 3 10.52 -5.29 1.38
CA GLU A 3 11.38 -5.01 2.56
C GLU A 3 11.16 -3.60 3.12
N ARG A 4 11.00 -2.58 2.26
CA ARG A 4 10.74 -1.21 2.68
C ARG A 4 9.31 -1.02 3.21
N PHE A 5 8.35 -1.77 2.68
CA PHE A 5 7.00 -1.83 3.25
C PHE A 5 7.05 -2.40 4.67
N ASN A 6 7.72 -3.54 4.85
CA ASN A 6 7.87 -4.24 6.13
C ASN A 6 8.62 -3.38 7.16
N GLY A 7 9.75 -2.77 6.79
CA GLY A 7 10.51 -1.94 7.72
C GLY A 7 9.75 -0.69 8.20
N ARG A 8 8.93 -0.08 7.33
CA ARG A 8 8.11 1.08 7.71
C ARG A 8 6.91 0.71 8.57
N ILE A 9 6.27 -0.44 8.36
CA ILE A 9 5.21 -0.89 9.28
C ILE A 9 5.81 -1.35 10.61
N GLU A 10 6.98 -1.98 10.60
CA GLU A 10 7.70 -2.34 11.83
C GLU A 10 7.95 -1.11 12.71
N GLU A 11 8.39 0.01 12.14
CA GLU A 11 8.56 1.27 12.87
C GLU A 11 7.23 1.79 13.48
N VAL A 12 6.12 1.69 12.75
CA VAL A 12 4.78 2.05 13.26
C VAL A 12 4.36 1.13 14.40
N LEU A 13 4.61 -0.17 14.27
CA LEU A 13 4.26 -1.16 15.29
C LEU A 13 5.11 -1.02 16.55
N GLN A 14 6.39 -0.64 16.42
CA GLN A 14 7.28 -0.42 17.56
C GLN A 14 7.01 0.91 18.28
N SER A 15 6.59 1.94 17.55
CA SER A 15 6.35 3.29 18.11
C SER A 15 4.96 3.45 18.74
N HIS A 16 4.03 2.52 18.51
CA HIS A 16 2.65 2.63 18.98
C HIS A 16 2.27 1.48 19.92
N HIS A 17 1.72 1.82 21.09
CA HIS A 17 1.14 0.84 22.01
C HIS A 17 -0.34 0.63 21.71
N PHE A 18 -0.70 -0.54 21.20
CA PHE A 18 -2.09 -0.90 20.88
C PHE A 18 -2.87 -1.30 22.14
N ARG A 19 -4.12 -0.87 22.22
CA ARG A 19 -5.00 -1.17 23.37
C ARG A 19 -5.80 -2.45 23.18
N SER A 20 -5.97 -2.90 21.94
CA SER A 20 -6.71 -4.11 21.58
C SER A 20 -6.20 -4.67 20.24
N GLY A 21 -6.60 -5.91 19.91
CA GLY A 21 -6.33 -6.48 18.59
C GLY A 21 -7.05 -5.75 17.44
N GLU A 22 -8.24 -5.21 17.71
CA GLU A 22 -9.00 -4.40 16.74
C GLU A 22 -8.26 -3.10 16.39
N ASP A 23 -7.65 -2.44 17.37
CA ASP A 23 -6.84 -1.22 17.18
C ASP A 23 -5.61 -1.49 16.29
N LEU A 24 -4.98 -2.65 16.48
CA LEU A 24 -3.90 -3.12 15.62
C LEU A 24 -4.39 -3.40 14.19
N GLU A 25 -5.51 -4.10 14.03
CA GLU A 25 -6.09 -4.42 12.73
C GLU A 25 -6.44 -3.16 11.93
N ILE A 26 -7.12 -2.19 12.56
CA ILE A 26 -7.44 -0.89 11.95
C ILE A 26 -6.16 -0.18 11.50
N THR A 27 -5.11 -0.20 12.34
CA THR A 27 -3.84 0.44 12.02
C THR A 27 -3.16 -0.21 10.82
N LEU A 28 -3.17 -1.54 10.74
CA LEU A 28 -2.64 -2.29 9.59
C LEU A 28 -3.41 -1.97 8.31
N HIS A 29 -4.74 -1.97 8.33
CA HIS A 29 -5.56 -1.61 7.18
C HIS A 29 -5.31 -0.18 6.71
N ARG A 30 -5.21 0.76 7.67
CA ARG A 30 -4.89 2.15 7.37
C ARG A 30 -3.51 2.29 6.75
N TYR A 31 -2.53 1.56 7.24
CA TYR A 31 -1.18 1.58 6.69
C TYR A 31 -1.13 1.02 5.27
N VAL A 32 -1.79 -0.10 4.99
CA VAL A 32 -1.89 -0.67 3.64
C VAL A 32 -2.53 0.33 2.67
N TRP A 33 -3.59 1.01 3.10
CA TRP A 33 -4.23 2.05 2.29
C TRP A 33 -3.27 3.22 2.02
N LEU A 34 -2.63 3.76 3.06
CA LEU A 34 -1.67 4.86 2.94
C LEU A 34 -0.50 4.51 2.02
N TYR A 35 0.07 3.32 2.21
CA TYR A 35 1.19 2.85 1.40
C TYR A 35 0.82 2.76 -0.09
N ASN A 36 -0.33 2.18 -0.41
CA ASN A 36 -0.74 1.95 -1.79
C ASN A 36 -1.19 3.23 -2.51
N GLN A 37 -1.81 4.16 -1.79
CA GLN A 37 -2.49 5.31 -2.39
C GLN A 37 -1.75 6.63 -2.23
N GLN A 38 -1.11 6.85 -1.08
CA GLN A 38 -0.66 8.19 -0.68
C GLN A 38 0.85 8.30 -0.52
N LEU A 39 1.53 7.26 -0.04
CA LEU A 39 2.96 7.33 0.27
C LEU A 39 3.81 7.18 -0.99
N PRO A 40 4.55 8.23 -1.41
CA PRO A 40 5.46 8.17 -2.53
C PRO A 40 6.60 7.18 -2.25
N GLN A 41 6.97 6.41 -3.27
CA GLN A 41 8.11 5.50 -3.20
C GLN A 41 9.23 6.04 -4.09
N SER A 42 10.42 6.26 -3.53
CA SER A 42 11.57 6.74 -4.30
C SER A 42 11.90 5.79 -5.47
N ALA A 43 11.73 4.49 -5.27
CA ALA A 43 11.92 3.47 -6.31
C ALA A 43 10.89 3.56 -7.46
N LEU A 44 9.74 4.22 -7.23
CA LEU A 44 8.70 4.47 -8.23
C LEU A 44 8.73 5.92 -8.71
N ALA A 45 9.91 6.54 -8.75
CA ALA A 45 10.07 7.96 -9.10
C ALA A 45 9.20 8.88 -8.25
N SER A 46 9.15 8.61 -6.93
CA SER A 46 8.35 9.36 -5.96
C SER A 46 6.85 9.35 -6.29
N LYS A 47 6.34 8.22 -6.78
CA LYS A 47 4.91 7.97 -6.96
C LYS A 47 4.42 6.93 -5.96
N ALA A 48 3.14 7.02 -5.60
CA ALA A 48 2.47 5.95 -4.88
C ALA A 48 2.31 4.70 -5.78
N PRO A 49 2.33 3.48 -5.22
CA PRO A 49 2.19 2.23 -5.97
C PRO A 49 1.02 2.21 -6.95
N LEU A 50 -0.17 2.60 -6.51
CA LEU A 50 -1.36 2.61 -7.37
C LEU A 50 -1.21 3.60 -8.54
N GLN A 51 -0.60 4.76 -8.30
CA GLN A 51 -0.37 5.74 -9.36
C GLN A 51 0.62 5.22 -10.39
N ALA A 52 1.71 4.59 -9.96
CA ALA A 52 2.67 3.95 -10.86
C ALA A 52 2.02 2.86 -11.70
N MET A 53 1.17 2.02 -11.11
CA MET A 53 0.42 1.00 -11.84
C MET A 53 -0.53 1.61 -12.88
N LYS A 54 -1.26 2.67 -12.52
CA LYS A 54 -2.15 3.40 -13.45
C LYS A 54 -1.37 4.01 -14.62
N ASP A 55 -0.21 4.59 -14.34
CA ASP A 55 0.65 5.17 -15.38
C ASP A 55 1.19 4.08 -16.32
N TRP A 56 1.64 2.94 -15.78
CA TRP A 56 2.08 1.81 -16.60
C TRP A 56 0.96 1.20 -17.43
N HIS A 57 -0.25 1.08 -16.87
CA HIS A 57 -1.42 0.60 -17.62
C HIS A 57 -1.78 1.52 -18.80
N LYS A 58 -1.53 2.83 -18.71
CA LYS A 58 -1.74 3.75 -19.85
C LYS A 58 -0.74 3.50 -20.99
N ILE A 59 0.49 3.09 -20.65
CA ILE A 59 1.57 2.90 -21.63
C ILE A 59 1.47 1.51 -22.28
N LYS A 60 1.19 0.47 -21.48
CA LYS A 60 1.09 -0.91 -21.92
C LYS A 60 -0.09 -1.63 -21.27
N PRO A 61 -1.33 -1.34 -21.69
CA PRO A 61 -2.52 -1.95 -21.12
C PRO A 61 -2.56 -3.48 -21.30
N GLU A 62 -1.92 -4.01 -22.34
CA GLU A 62 -1.88 -5.44 -22.68
C GLU A 62 -1.18 -6.31 -21.63
N LEU A 63 -0.31 -5.71 -20.80
CA LEU A 63 0.37 -6.42 -19.70
C LEU A 63 -0.54 -6.61 -18.48
N PHE A 64 -1.71 -5.96 -18.45
CA PHE A 64 -2.62 -5.98 -17.33
C PHE A 64 -3.87 -6.78 -17.66
N LYS A 65 -4.19 -7.78 -16.83
CA LYS A 65 -5.46 -8.52 -16.92
C LYS A 65 -6.66 -7.71 -16.45
N LYS A 66 -6.44 -6.67 -15.63
CA LYS A 66 -7.46 -5.81 -15.03
C LYS A 66 -6.92 -4.39 -14.89
N GLN A 67 -7.83 -3.42 -14.87
CA GLN A 67 -7.45 -2.04 -14.58
C GLN A 67 -6.88 -1.92 -13.15
N PRO A 68 -5.84 -1.10 -12.92
CA PRO A 68 -5.36 -0.83 -11.57
C PRO A 68 -6.35 0.02 -10.79
N TYR A 69 -7.01 -0.59 -9.81
CA TYR A 69 -7.84 0.09 -8.82
C TYR A 69 -7.45 -0.40 -7.43
N TYR A 70 -7.74 0.42 -6.41
CA TYR A 70 -7.60 -0.02 -5.03
C TYR A 70 -8.80 -0.88 -4.67
N LEU A 71 -8.53 -2.13 -4.29
CA LEU A 71 -9.52 -2.99 -3.66
C LEU A 71 -9.22 -2.98 -2.15
N PRO A 72 -10.02 -2.28 -1.33
CA PRO A 72 -10.01 -2.51 0.10
C PRO A 72 -10.40 -3.97 0.32
N GLY A 73 -9.64 -4.69 1.13
CA GLY A 73 -9.80 -6.14 1.36
C GLY A 73 -11.26 -6.53 1.54
N CYS A 74 -11.80 -7.19 0.53
CA CYS A 74 -13.02 -7.97 0.62
C CYS A 74 -12.59 -9.39 0.29
N ASP A 75 -12.01 -10.04 1.29
CA ASP A 75 -11.91 -11.49 1.32
C ASP A 75 -13.08 -11.95 2.21
N ILE A 76 -14.27 -12.08 1.61
CA ILE A 76 -15.39 -12.85 2.15
C ILE A 76 -15.70 -13.95 1.14
#